data_AF-A0A7W1XAI4-F1
#
_entry.id   AF-A0A7W1XAI4-F1
#
_cell.length_a   1.000
_cell.length_b   1.000
_cell.length_c   1.000
_cell.angle_alpha   90.00
_cell.angle_beta   90.00
_cell.angle_gamma   90.00
#
_symmetry.space_group_name_H-M   'P 1'
#
loop_
_entity.id
_entity.type
_entity.pdbx_description
1 polymer ?
#
loop_
_entity_poly.entity_id
_entity_poly.type
_entity_poly.pdbx_seq_one_letter_code
_entity_poly.pdbx_strand_id
1 'polypeptide(L)' 'MLAINPSDPFLEGDEERYDCMECGAQESIVIIDNRGFCSTPGCLHNDPVQFVFFPQWPKPKACHIERKRFLK' A
#
# COMPACT_ATOMS: atom_id res chain seq x y z
N MET A 1 25.28 -4.59 -17.74
CA MET A 1 24.57 -5.59 -16.94
C MET A 1 24.73 -5.16 -15.49
N LEU A 2 23.72 -4.54 -14.88
CA LEU A 2 23.80 -4.06 -13.50
C LEU A 2 23.52 -5.24 -12.56
N ALA A 3 24.45 -5.49 -11.64
CA ALA A 3 24.35 -6.53 -10.63
C ALA A 3 23.32 -6.10 -9.58
N ILE A 4 22.31 -6.95 -9.39
CA ILE A 4 21.24 -6.78 -8.40
C ILE A 4 21.79 -7.33 -7.08
N ASN A 5 21.88 -6.47 -6.06
CA ASN A 5 22.32 -6.89 -4.73
C ASN A 5 21.15 -7.60 -4.01
N PRO A 6 21.36 -8.81 -3.46
CA PRO A 6 20.32 -9.54 -2.71
C PRO A 6 20.04 -8.96 -1.31
N SER A 7 20.55 -7.77 -1.01
CA SER A 7 20.25 -7.00 0.20
C SER A 7 19.36 -5.79 -0.10
N ASP A 8 18.86 -5.68 -1.33
CA ASP A 8 17.87 -4.70 -1.70
C ASP A 8 16.52 -5.19 -1.17
N PRO A 9 15.91 -4.50 -0.18
CA PRO A 9 14.66 -4.94 0.44
C PRO A 9 13.45 -4.93 -0.50
N PHE A 10 13.64 -4.61 -1.79
CA PHE A 10 12.61 -4.54 -2.81
C PHE A 10 12.52 -5.79 -3.71
N LEU A 11 13.27 -6.86 -3.43
CA LEU A 11 13.35 -8.02 -4.31
C LEU A 11 13.27 -9.36 -3.56
N GLU A 12 12.14 -9.64 -2.91
CA GLU A 12 11.77 -11.01 -2.54
C GLU A 12 10.24 -11.16 -2.33
N GLY A 13 9.55 -11.64 -3.37
CA GLY A 13 8.60 -12.76 -3.28
C GLY A 13 7.30 -12.68 -2.46
N ASP A 14 7.07 -11.66 -1.64
CA ASP A 14 5.77 -11.42 -1.00
C ASP A 14 5.09 -10.29 -1.78
N GLU A 15 3.91 -10.53 -2.36
CA GLU A 15 3.08 -9.44 -2.86
C GLU A 15 2.77 -8.54 -1.66
N GLU A 16 3.54 -7.46 -1.46
CA GLU A 16 3.43 -6.60 -0.28
C GLU A 16 1.98 -6.10 -0.14
N ARG A 17 1.27 -6.66 0.84
CA ARG A 17 -0.13 -6.33 1.10
C ARG A 17 -0.23 -5.28 2.19
N TYR A 18 -0.89 -4.19 1.85
CA TYR A 18 -1.14 -3.09 2.74
C TYR A 18 -2.59 -3.11 3.23
N ASP A 19 -2.80 -2.53 4.41
CA ASP A 19 -4.15 -2.32 4.92
C ASP A 19 -4.81 -1.18 4.17
N CYS A 20 -6.06 -1.38 3.75
CA CYS A 20 -6.89 -0.36 3.17
C CYS A 20 -7.46 0.54 4.26
N MET A 21 -7.11 1.81 4.25
CA MET A 21 -7.73 2.78 5.14
C MET A 21 -9.13 3.19 4.69
N GLU A 22 -9.48 3.02 3.40
CA GLU A 22 -10.81 3.38 2.85
C GLU A 22 -11.89 2.45 3.39
N CYS A 23 -11.74 1.14 3.22
CA CYS A 23 -12.69 0.15 3.72
C CYS A 23 -12.30 -0.47 5.08
N GLY A 24 -11.08 -0.24 5.56
CA GLY A 24 -10.56 -0.83 6.80
C GLY A 24 -10.06 -2.28 6.66
N ALA A 25 -10.11 -2.86 5.45
CA ALA A 25 -9.69 -4.24 5.22
C ALA A 25 -8.16 -4.37 5.33
N GLN A 26 -7.71 -5.30 6.17
CA GLN A 26 -6.30 -5.58 6.40
C GLN A 26 -5.72 -6.41 5.25
N GLU A 27 -4.46 -6.16 4.91
CA GLU A 27 -3.72 -6.92 3.88
C GLU A 27 -4.50 -7.12 2.57
N SER A 28 -5.26 -6.10 2.19
CA SER A 28 -6.22 -6.17 1.09
C SER A 28 -5.78 -5.38 -0.13
N ILE A 29 -4.85 -4.44 0.04
CA ILE A 29 -4.30 -3.62 -1.05
C ILE A 29 -3.00 -4.22 -1.54
N VAL A 30 -2.96 -4.49 -2.83
CA VAL A 30 -1.72 -4.75 -3.59
C VAL A 30 -1.38 -3.50 -4.38
N ILE A 31 -0.09 -3.20 -4.56
CA ILE A 31 0.34 -2.03 -5.31
C ILE A 31 1.08 -2.46 -6.57
N ILE A 32 0.54 -2.02 -7.70
CA ILE A 32 1.10 -2.30 -9.04
C ILE A 32 1.19 -0.95 -9.75
N ASP A 33 2.37 -0.59 -10.25
CA ASP A 33 2.58 0.67 -10.98
C ASP A 33 2.10 1.94 -10.22
N ASN A 34 2.35 2.02 -8.91
CA ASN A 34 1.89 3.10 -8.01
C ASN A 34 0.37 3.21 -7.84
N ARG A 35 -0.39 2.18 -8.24
CA ARG A 35 -1.84 2.12 -8.09
C ARG A 35 -2.21 1.02 -7.12
N GLY A 36 -3.16 1.31 -6.26
CA GLY A 36 -3.68 0.35 -5.30
C GLY A 36 -4.80 -0.48 -5.89
N PHE A 37 -4.77 -1.76 -5.58
CA PHE A 37 -5.82 -2.72 -5.91
C PHE A 37 -6.30 -3.34 -4.61
N CYS A 38 -7.39 -2.80 -4.07
CA CYS A 38 -8.04 -3.39 -2.92
C CYS A 38 -8.88 -4.59 -3.38
N SER A 39 -8.79 -5.67 -2.61
CA SER A 39 -9.59 -6.89 -2.83
C SER A 39 -11.08 -6.71 -2.50
N THR A 40 -11.45 -5.59 -1.86
CA THR A 40 -12.84 -5.29 -1.52
C THR A 40 -13.58 -4.74 -2.74
N PRO A 41 -14.72 -5.32 -3.16
CA PRO A 41 -15.46 -4.85 -4.32
C PRO A 41 -15.94 -3.41 -4.13
N GLY A 42 -15.69 -2.56 -5.13
CA GLY A 42 -16.06 -1.14 -5.10
C GLY A 42 -15.15 -0.25 -4.26
N CYS A 43 -14.05 -0.79 -3.72
CA CYS A 43 -13.03 -0.03 -3.02
C CYS A 43 -11.75 -0.04 -3.84
N LEU A 44 -11.22 1.15 -4.14
CA LEU A 44 -9.85 1.41 -4.56
C LEU A 44 -9.30 0.37 -5.57
N HIS A 45 -9.71 0.49 -6.83
CA HIS A 45 -9.41 -0.48 -7.88
C HIS A 45 -8.73 0.23 -9.04
N ASN A 46 -7.40 0.11 -9.11
CA ASN A 46 -6.54 0.83 -10.06
C ASN A 46 -6.48 2.35 -9.78
N ASP A 47 -6.74 2.74 -8.54
CA ASP A 47 -6.74 4.12 -8.10
C ASP A 47 -5.38 4.54 -7.55
N PRO A 48 -5.00 5.82 -7.69
CA PRO A 48 -3.78 6.34 -7.08
C PRO A 48 -3.86 6.27 -5.55
N VAL A 49 -2.88 5.59 -4.95
CA VAL A 49 -2.76 5.44 -3.51
C VAL A 49 -1.65 6.29 -2.93
N GLN A 50 -1.79 6.59 -1.66
CA GLN A 50 -0.74 7.15 -0.83
C GLN A 50 -0.56 6.28 0.42
N PHE A 51 0.67 6.25 0.92
CA PHE A 51 0.99 5.57 2.16
C PHE A 51 0.88 6.50 3.36
N VAL A 52 0.31 5.97 4.43
CA VAL A 52 0.17 6.62 5.72
C VAL A 52 1.00 5.85 6.73
N PHE A 53 1.99 6.54 7.30
CA PHE A 53 2.89 6.02 8.30
C PHE A 53 2.51 6.59 9.67
N PHE A 54 2.42 5.72 10.67
CA PHE A 54 2.31 6.12 12.08
C PHE A 54 3.32 5.33 12.91
N PRO A 55 3.96 5.95 13.93
CA PRO A 55 5.01 5.30 14.72
C PRO A 55 4.54 4.03 15.45
N GLN A 56 3.25 3.96 15.77
CA GLN A 56 2.62 2.82 16.46
C GLN A 56 2.22 1.67 15.53
N TRP A 57 2.34 1.82 14.21
CA TRP A 57 1.97 0.77 13.26
C TRP A 57 3.19 -0.04 12.83
N PRO A 58 3.07 -1.37 12.77
CA PRO A 58 4.16 -2.24 12.31
C PRO A 58 4.46 -2.06 10.82
N LYS A 59 3.48 -1.62 10.02
CA LYS A 59 3.60 -1.36 8.59
C LYS A 59 2.78 -0.13 8.16
N PRO A 60 3.17 0.57 7.07
CA PRO A 60 2.34 1.61 6.50
C PRO A 60 0.99 1.06 6.04
N LYS A 61 0.00 1.94 6.01
CA LYS A 61 -1.31 1.65 5.44
C LYS A 61 -1.50 2.45 4.16
N ALA A 62 -2.29 1.92 3.23
CA ALA A 62 -2.57 2.57 1.97
C ALA A 62 -3.98 3.19 1.98
N CYS A 63 -4.09 4.38 1.41
CA CYS A 63 -5.37 5.07 1.25
C CYS A 63 -5.43 5.79 -0.09
N HIS A 64 -6.62 6.23 -0.49
CA HIS A 64 -6.76 6.99 -1.72
C HIS A 64 -5.98 8.31 -1.61
N ILE A 65 -5.33 8.75 -2.69
CA ILE A 65 -4.52 9.99 -2.67
C ILE A 65 -5.34 11.22 -2.29
N GLU A 66 -6.62 11.25 -2.65
CA GLU A 66 -7.53 12.37 -2.34
C GLU A 66 -8.20 12.27 -0.96
N ARG A 67 -7.93 11.21 -0.19
CA ARG A 67 -8.47 11.11 1.16
C ARG A 67 -7.92 12.27 2.00
N LYS A 68 -8.81 13.17 2.43
CA LYS A 68 -8.46 14.29 3.31
C LYS A 68 -7.85 13.73 4.60
N ARG A 69 -6.54 13.84 4.76
CA ARG A 69 -5.84 13.52 6.01
C ARG A 69 -6.23 14.58 7.04
N PHE A 70 -7.20 14.27 7.90
CA PHE A 70 -7.38 15.03 9.13
C PHE A 70 -6.24 14.64 10.07
N LEU A 71 -5.08 15.27 9.90
CA LEU A 71 -4.06 15.31 10.94
C LEU A 71 -4.66 16.17 12.07
N LYS A 72 -5.10 15.52 13.15
CA LYS A 72 -5.44 16.19 14.41
C LYS A 72 -4.23 16.18 15.32
#